data_AF-A0A158CY58-F1
#
_entry.id   AF-A0A158CY58-F1
#
_cell.length_a   1.000
_cell.length_b   1.000
_cell.length_c   1.000
_cell.angle_alpha   90.00
_cell.angle_beta   90.00
_cell.angle_gamma   90.00
#
_symmetry.space_group_name_H-M   'P 1'
#
loop_
_entity.id
_entity.type
_entity.pdbx_description
1 polymer ?
#
loop_
_entity_poly.entity_id
_entity_poly.type
_entity_poly.pdbx_seq_one_letter_code
_entity_poly.pdbx_strand_id
1 'polypeptide(L)' 'MDLETEETQLRQADEHLALAERQIQHQELIVQDLEKDGHDTSLALKLLRTMRDTRNVMQSNKACIVASIGRINGIRAR' A
#
# COMPACT_ATOMS: atom_id res chain seq x y z
N MET A 1 1.21 16.97 -17.13
CA MET A 1 1.84 16.52 -15.87
C MET A 1 3.24 17.06 -15.85
N ASP A 2 3.66 17.61 -14.71
CA ASP A 2 5.06 17.99 -14.48
C ASP A 2 5.73 16.97 -13.55
N LEU A 3 7.05 16.82 -13.71
CA LEU A 3 7.86 15.82 -13.02
C LEU A 3 7.78 15.97 -11.50
N GLU A 4 7.82 17.21 -10.99
CA GLU A 4 7.80 17.50 -9.56
C GLU A 4 6.51 17.01 -8.87
N THR A 5 5.38 17.08 -9.61
CA THR A 5 4.10 16.57 -9.13
C THR A 5 4.12 15.05 -8.99
N GLU A 6 4.65 14.34 -10.01
CA GLU A 6 4.71 12.88 -10.02
C GLU A 6 5.68 12.35 -8.95
N GLU A 7 6.83 13.02 -8.74
CA GLU A 7 7.77 12.67 -7.68
C GLU A 7 7.17 12.86 -6.28
N THR A 8 6.37 13.92 -6.09
CA THR A 8 5.64 14.12 -4.84
C THR A 8 4.58 13.04 -4.62
N GLN A 9 3.83 12.67 -5.66
CA GLN A 9 2.87 11.58 -5.60
C GLN A 9 3.54 10.22 -5.32
N LEU A 10 4.73 9.98 -5.85
CA LEU A 10 5.52 8.78 -5.58
C LEU A 10 5.89 8.67 -4.10
N ARG A 11 6.40 9.76 -3.52
CA ARG A 11 6.73 9.83 -2.09
C ARG A 11 5.51 9.61 -1.20
N GLN A 12 4.37 10.21 -1.53
CA GLN A 12 3.11 9.95 -0.82
C GLN A 12 2.66 8.49 -0.94
N ALA A 13 2.80 7.89 -2.13
CA ALA A 13 2.47 6.48 -2.32
C ALA A 13 3.36 5.57 -1.45
N ASP A 14 4.65 5.90 -1.31
CA ASP A 14 5.57 5.18 -0.43
C ASP A 14 5.20 5.31 1.05
N GLU A 15 4.86 6.52 1.51
CA GLU A 15 4.41 6.76 2.88
C GLU A 15 3.12 5.97 3.20
N HIS A 16 2.15 5.98 2.29
CA HIS A 16 0.91 5.22 2.44
C HIS A 16 1.14 3.71 2.46
N LEU A 17 2.02 3.19 1.61
CA LEU A 17 2.38 1.76 1.61
C LEU A 17 3.03 1.35 2.93
N ALA A 18 3.97 2.15 3.43
CA ALA A 18 4.62 1.89 4.71
C ALA A 18 3.64 1.96 5.90
N LEU A 19 2.63 2.85 5.84
CA LEU A 19 1.57 2.89 6.83
C LEU A 19 0.66 1.65 6.75
N ALA A 20 0.25 1.25 5.54
CA ALA A 20 -0.60 0.07 5.33
C ALA A 20 0.09 -1.21 5.81
N GLU A 21 1.39 -1.37 5.55
CA GLU A 21 2.17 -2.51 6.02
C GLU A 21 2.22 -2.60 7.55
N ARG A 22 2.46 -1.48 8.23
CA ARG A 22 2.44 -1.43 9.70
C ARG A 22 1.06 -1.79 10.26
N GLN A 23 -0.01 -1.32 9.63
CA GLN A 23 -1.38 -1.63 10.05
C GLN A 23 -1.72 -3.11 9.83
N ILE A 24 -1.28 -3.70 8.71
CA ILE A 24 -1.46 -5.13 8.43
C ILE A 24 -0.74 -5.96 9.49
N GLN A 25 0.51 -5.65 9.81
CA GLN A 25 1.27 -6.35 10.85
C GLN A 25 0.57 -6.26 12.22
N HIS A 26 0.07 -5.08 12.58
CA HIS A 26 -0.68 -4.91 13.82
C HIS A 26 -1.98 -5.73 13.84
N GLN A 27 -2.71 -5.78 12.72
CA GLN A 27 -3.93 -6.58 12.61
C GLN A 27 -3.64 -8.09 12.67
N GLU A 28 -2.50 -8.54 12.15
CA GLU A 28 -2.04 -9.93 12.28
C GLU A 28 -1.81 -10.31 13.75
N LEU A 29 -1.20 -9.44 14.55
CA LEU A 29 -1.03 -9.66 15.99
C LEU A 29 -2.37 -9.74 16.71
N ILE A 30 -3.31 -8.84 16.38
CA ILE A 30 -4.67 -8.89 16.95
C ILE A 30 -5.37 -10.22 16.63
N VAL A 31 -5.26 -10.70 15.39
CA VAL A 31 -5.83 -12.00 15.00
C VAL A 31 -5.22 -13.12 15.83
N GLN A 32 -3.90 -13.14 16.01
CA GLN A 32 -3.21 -14.16 16.81
C GLN A 32 -3.67 -14.16 18.27
N ASP A 33 -3.82 -12.97 18.87
CA ASP A 33 -4.31 -12.85 20.26
C ASP A 33 -5.76 -13.35 20.37
N LEU A 34 -6.63 -12.97 19.43
CA LEU A 34 -8.01 -13.44 19.38
C LEU A 34 -8.11 -14.97 19.22
N GLU A 35 -7.28 -15.56 18.35
CA GLU A 35 -7.22 -17.01 18.15
C GLU A 35 -6.77 -17.74 19.42
N LYS A 36 -5.77 -17.20 20.10
CA LYS A 36 -5.24 -17.75 21.36
C LYS A 36 -6.30 -17.76 22.47
N ASP A 37 -7.10 -16.69 22.54
CA ASP A 37 -8.15 -16.55 23.56
C ASP A 37 -9.46 -17.29 23.17
N GLY A 38 -9.48 -17.96 22.01
CA GLY A 38 -10.62 -18.76 21.54
C GLY A 38 -11.80 -17.93 21.02
N HIS A 39 -11.55 -16.67 20.62
CA HIS A 39 -12.56 -15.81 20.02
C HIS A 39 -12.85 -16.19 18.56
N ASP A 40 -14.05 -15.85 18.07
CA ASP A 40 -14.36 -15.94 16.64
C ASP A 40 -13.56 -14.87 15.88
N THR A 41 -12.61 -15.31 15.06
CA THR A 41 -11.71 -14.46 14.28
C THR A 41 -12.19 -14.21 12.85
N SER A 42 -13.37 -14.73 12.47
CA SER A 42 -13.88 -14.66 11.10
C SER A 42 -13.93 -13.24 10.53
N LEU A 43 -14.37 -12.27 11.35
CA LEU A 43 -14.43 -10.87 10.93
C LEU A 43 -13.04 -10.23 10.85
N ALA A 44 -12.16 -10.52 11.81
CA ALA A 44 -10.80 -10.01 11.85
C ALA A 44 -9.98 -10.50 10.64
N LEU A 45 -10.14 -11.76 10.25
CA LEU A 45 -9.53 -12.34 9.05
C LEU A 45 -10.07 -11.71 7.76
N LYS A 46 -11.38 -11.44 7.68
CA LYS A 46 -11.97 -10.71 6.54
C LYS A 46 -11.41 -9.30 6.43
N LEU A 47 -11.28 -8.59 7.55
CA LEU A 47 -10.67 -7.26 7.59
C LEU A 47 -9.21 -7.31 7.12
N LEU A 48 -8.42 -8.25 7.64
CA LEU A 48 -7.02 -8.43 7.26
C LEU A 48 -6.87 -8.69 5.75
N ARG A 49 -7.76 -9.49 5.17
CA ARG A 49 -7.81 -9.70 3.72
C ARG A 49 -8.08 -8.41 2.96
N THR A 50 -9.10 -7.64 3.35
CA THR A 50 -9.41 -6.34 2.73
C THR A 50 -8.23 -5.36 2.81
N MET A 51 -7.52 -5.34 3.93
CA MET A 51 -6.32 -4.49 4.10
C MET A 51 -5.21 -4.90 3.13
N ARG A 52 -4.96 -6.20 2.97
CA ARG A 52 -3.97 -6.72 2.00
C ARG A 52 -4.37 -6.41 0.56
N ASP A 53 -5.65 -6.57 0.21
CA ASP A 53 -6.17 -6.24 -1.12
C ASP A 53 -6.00 -4.73 -1.40
N THR A 54 -6.30 -3.88 -0.42
CA THR A 54 -6.10 -2.42 -0.51
C THR A 54 -4.62 -2.07 -0.73
N ARG A 55 -3.71 -2.71 0.02
CA ARG A 55 -2.26 -2.52 -0.15
C ARG A 55 -1.79 -2.92 -1.55
N ASN A 56 -2.34 -3.98 -2.14
CA ASN A 56 -2.02 -4.38 -3.52
C ASN A 56 -2.47 -3.34 -4.55
N VAL A 57 -3.64 -2.70 -4.34
CA VAL A 57 -4.10 -1.58 -5.17
C VAL A 57 -3.15 -0.39 -5.05
N MET A 58 -2.71 -0.05 -3.83
CA MET A 58 -1.72 1.01 -3.60
C MET A 58 -0.40 0.75 -4.34
N GLN A 59 0.08 -0.50 -4.33
CA GLN A 59 1.28 -0.87 -5.09
C GLN A 59 1.10 -0.72 -6.59
N SER A 60 -0.07 -1.10 -7.11
CA SER A 60 -0.39 -0.94 -8.53
C SER A 60 -0.43 0.55 -8.92
N ASN A 61 -0.98 1.40 -8.06
CA ASN A 61 -0.96 2.85 -8.25
C ASN A 61 0.48 3.41 -8.27
N LYS A 62 1.33 2.99 -7.32
CA LYS A 62 2.75 3.36 -7.32
C LYS A 62 3.44 2.97 -8.63
N ALA A 63 3.19 1.77 -9.15
CA ALA A 63 3.77 1.31 -10.42
C ALA A 63 3.35 2.22 -11.60
N CYS A 64 2.09 2.68 -11.64
CA CYS A 64 1.62 3.62 -12.65
C CYS A 64 2.36 4.97 -12.59
N ILE A 65 2.57 5.50 -11.38
CA ILE A 65 3.32 6.76 -11.16
C ILE A 65 4.77 6.61 -11.64
N VAL A 66 5.46 5.53 -11.24
CA VAL A 66 6.84 5.25 -11.68
C VAL A 66 6.93 5.17 -13.21
N ALA A 67 5.96 4.52 -13.86
CA ALA A 67 5.90 4.48 -15.31
C ALA A 67 5.66 5.87 -15.95
N SER A 68 4.88 6.74 -15.29
CA SER A 68 4.66 8.14 -15.71
C SER A 68 5.96 8.94 -15.68
N ILE A 69 6.68 8.90 -14.56
CA ILE A 69 7.98 9.55 -14.38
C ILE A 69 8.98 9.09 -15.46
N GLY A 70 9.05 7.77 -15.71
CA GLY A 70 9.93 7.23 -16.74
C GLY A 70 9.65 7.79 -18.14
N ARG A 71 8.37 7.98 -18.50
CA ARG A 71 7.99 8.61 -19.78
C ARG A 71 8.39 10.08 -19.82
N ILE A 72 8.15 10.84 -18.75
CA ILE A 72 8.50 12.27 -18.66
C ILE A 72 10.02 12.46 -18.81
N ASN A 73 10.81 11.67 -18.09
CA ASN A 73 12.27 11.74 -18.16
C ASN A 73 12.80 11.31 -19.53
N GLY A 74 12.21 10.30 -20.15
CA GLY A 74 12.57 9.88 -21.51
C GLY A 74 12.25 10.92 -22.59
N ILE A 75 11.26 11.80 -22.36
CA ILE A 75 10.96 12.94 -23.23
C ILE A 75 11.97 14.07 -23.03
N ARG A 76 12.36 14.38 -21.78
CA ARG A 76 13.33 15.45 -21.45
C ARG A 76 14.75 15.15 -21.92
N ALA A 77 15.12 13.88 -22.09
CA ALA A 77 16.46 13.46 -22.52
C ALA A 77 16.64 13.45 -24.06
N ARG A 78 15.61 13.79 -24.83
CA ARG A 78 15.63 13.90 -26.30
C ARG A 78 15.69 15.36 -26.71
#